data_AF-A0A973L3A3-F1
#
_entry.id   AF-A0A973L3A3-F1
#
_cell.length_a   1.000
_cell.length_b   1.000
_cell.length_c   1.000
_cell.angle_alpha   90.00
_cell.angle_beta   90.00
_cell.angle_gamma   90.00
#
_symmetry.space_group_name_H-M   'P 1'
#
loop_
_entity.id
_entity.type
_entity.pdbx_description
1 polymer ?
#
loop_
_entity_poly.entity_id
_entity_poly.type
_entity_poly.pdbx_seq_one_letter_code
_entity_poly.pdbx_strand_id
1 'polypeptide(L)'
;YSQYDGVTTTDPSTFDIDHLVPLAEAWDSGASGWTTARRQAFANDVTRPQLIAVSASSNRSKSDQDPAEWVPTRSAYVCTYVRAWVQVKYYYDLSVDSAEKSALTSYLAGC
;
A
#
# COMPACT_ATOMS: atom_id res chain seq x y z
N TYR A 1 7.80 -12.06 -9.36
CA TYR A 1 8.41 -12.07 -8.00
C TYR A 1 7.64 -11.08 -7.16
N SER A 2 7.16 -11.50 -5.99
CA SER A 2 6.38 -10.70 -5.06
C SER A 2 7.31 -10.13 -3.99
N GLN A 3 7.33 -8.81 -3.86
CA GLN A 3 8.15 -8.16 -2.83
C GLN A 3 7.59 -8.38 -1.42
N TYR A 4 6.30 -8.72 -1.30
CA TYR A 4 5.64 -8.88 -0.01
C TYR A 4 6.07 -10.13 0.76
N ASP A 5 6.28 -11.23 0.04
CA ASP A 5 6.51 -12.56 0.61
C ASP A 5 7.64 -13.35 -0.08
N GLY A 6 8.25 -12.81 -1.14
CA GLY A 6 9.33 -13.47 -1.88
C GLY A 6 8.88 -14.55 -2.86
N VAL A 7 7.56 -14.75 -3.05
CA VAL A 7 7.04 -15.76 -3.98
C VAL A 7 7.38 -15.40 -5.42
N THR A 8 7.82 -16.39 -6.19
CA THR A 8 8.02 -16.27 -7.65
C THR A 8 7.10 -17.22 -8.36
N THR A 9 6.44 -16.74 -9.41
CA THR A 9 5.55 -17.53 -10.25
C THR A 9 5.68 -17.07 -11.70
N THR A 10 5.28 -17.93 -12.62
CA THR A 10 4.98 -17.60 -14.02
C THR A 10 3.50 -17.69 -14.33
N ASP A 11 2.67 -18.12 -13.38
CA ASP A 11 1.22 -18.21 -13.51
C ASP A 11 0.58 -16.87 -13.10
N PRO A 12 -0.01 -16.11 -14.05
CA PRO A 12 -0.60 -14.82 -13.75
C PRO A 12 -1.82 -14.92 -12.82
N SER A 13 -2.49 -16.06 -12.73
CA SER A 13 -3.66 -16.23 -11.83
C SER A 13 -3.30 -16.23 -10.34
N THR A 14 -2.01 -16.40 -10.04
CA THR A 14 -1.48 -16.43 -8.66
C THR A 14 -0.93 -15.08 -8.20
N PHE A 15 -0.98 -14.05 -9.05
CA PHE A 15 -0.52 -12.70 -8.77
C PHE A 15 -1.60 -11.67 -9.03
N ASP A 16 -1.63 -10.64 -8.20
CA ASP A 16 -2.50 -9.49 -8.36
C ASP A 16 -1.65 -8.21 -8.53
N ILE A 17 -2.25 -7.18 -9.13
CA ILE A 17 -1.79 -5.80 -8.96
C ILE A 17 -2.48 -5.26 -7.72
N ASP A 18 -1.70 -5.01 -6.66
CA ASP A 18 -2.16 -4.40 -5.43
C ASP A 18 -2.06 -2.87 -5.51
N HIS A 19 -3.01 -2.21 -4.86
CA HIS A 19 -2.94 -0.80 -4.51
C HIS A 19 -2.19 -0.66 -3.20
N LEU A 20 -0.97 -0.12 -3.24
CA LEU A 20 -0.10 -0.03 -2.07
C LEU A 20 -0.83 0.64 -0.90
N VAL A 21 -1.46 1.80 -1.13
CA VAL A 21 -2.53 2.32 -0.27
C VAL A 21 -3.88 1.82 -0.82
N PRO A 22 -4.59 0.93 -0.11
CA PRO A 22 -5.87 0.36 -0.57
C PRO A 22 -6.91 1.44 -0.93
N LEU A 23 -7.79 1.15 -1.89
CA LEU A 23 -8.82 2.10 -2.30
C LEU A 23 -9.81 2.43 -1.17
N ALA A 24 -10.15 1.46 -0.32
CA ALA A 24 -11.02 1.65 0.84
C ALA A 24 -10.33 2.48 1.94
N GLU A 25 -9.08 2.16 2.26
CA GLU A 25 -8.25 3.01 3.14
C GLU A 25 -8.24 4.46 2.64
N ALA A 26 -7.92 4.67 1.37
CA ALA A 26 -7.82 6.01 0.81
C ALA A 26 -9.14 6.77 0.91
N TRP A 27 -10.27 6.06 0.78
CA TRP A 27 -11.61 6.62 0.93
C TRP A 27 -11.82 7.20 2.33
N ASP A 28 -11.48 6.43 3.36
CA ASP A 28 -11.58 6.82 4.77
C ASP A 28 -10.58 7.92 5.12
N SER A 29 -9.42 7.94 4.46
CA SER A 29 -8.38 8.96 4.59
C SER A 29 -8.60 10.23 3.76
N GLY A 30 -9.79 10.41 3.17
CA GLY A 30 -10.22 11.67 2.55
C GLY A 30 -10.53 11.60 1.04
N ALA A 31 -10.28 10.48 0.36
CA ALA A 31 -10.62 10.32 -1.05
C ALA A 31 -12.13 10.25 -1.30
N SER A 32 -12.94 10.05 -0.26
CA SER A 32 -14.40 10.17 -0.30
C SER A 32 -14.85 11.56 -0.80
N GLY A 33 -14.13 12.62 -0.44
CA GLY A 33 -14.38 14.00 -0.87
C GLY A 33 -13.83 14.35 -2.26
N TRP A 34 -13.13 13.44 -2.93
CA TRP A 34 -12.53 13.72 -4.23
C TRP A 34 -13.53 13.61 -5.38
N THR A 35 -13.21 14.30 -6.48
CA THR A 35 -13.87 14.07 -7.77
C THR A 35 -13.55 12.65 -8.28
N THR A 36 -14.45 12.10 -9.09
CA THR A 36 -14.21 10.80 -9.75
C THR A 36 -12.91 10.78 -10.56
N ALA A 37 -12.58 11.88 -11.25
CA ALA A 37 -11.34 11.99 -12.02
C ALA A 37 -10.08 11.88 -11.13
N ARG A 38 -10.09 12.48 -9.94
CA ARG A 38 -8.96 12.36 -8.99
C ARG A 38 -8.84 10.96 -8.41
N ARG A 39 -9.96 10.30 -8.06
CA ARG A 39 -9.95 8.88 -7.64
C ARG A 39 -9.45 7.97 -8.74
N GLN A 40 -9.83 8.20 -10.00
CA GLN A 40 -9.33 7.44 -11.14
C GLN A 40 -7.83 7.67 -11.34
N ALA A 41 -7.33 8.89 -11.21
CA ALA A 41 -5.90 9.18 -11.27
C ALA A 41 -5.12 8.46 -10.15
N PHE A 42 -5.66 8.40 -8.94
CA PHE A 42 -5.08 7.64 -7.82
C PHE A 42 -5.04 6.13 -8.10
N ALA A 43 -6.16 5.56 -8.53
CA ALA A 43 -6.27 4.12 -8.78
C ALA A 43 -5.37 3.62 -9.93
N ASN A 44 -4.90 4.52 -10.79
CA ASN A 44 -4.08 4.21 -11.97
C ASN A 44 -2.69 4.87 -11.92
N ASP A 45 -2.21 5.32 -10.77
CA ASP A 45 -0.90 5.97 -10.67
C ASP A 45 0.24 4.94 -10.79
N VAL A 46 0.90 4.96 -11.95
CA VAL A 46 2.13 4.18 -12.24
C VAL A 46 3.41 5.03 -12.13
N THR A 47 3.29 6.31 -11.81
CA THR A 47 4.44 7.21 -11.59
C THR A 47 4.96 7.10 -10.16
N ARG A 48 4.05 6.94 -9.19
CA ARG A 48 4.34 6.69 -7.77
C ARG A 48 4.21 5.20 -7.45
N PRO A 49 4.70 4.75 -6.28
CA PRO A 49 4.61 3.34 -5.90
C PRO A 49 3.19 2.94 -5.45
N GLN A 50 2.14 3.44 -6.10
CA GLN A 50 0.76 3.12 -5.75
C GLN A 50 0.32 1.76 -6.29
N LEU A 51 0.95 1.26 -7.36
CA LEU A 51 0.64 -0.06 -7.93
C LEU A 51 1.85 -0.99 -7.84
N ILE A 52 1.63 -2.22 -7.38
CA ILE A 52 2.69 -3.24 -7.27
C ILE A 52 2.17 -4.65 -7.58
N ALA A 53 2.94 -5.42 -8.33
CA ALA A 53 2.64 -6.83 -8.60
C ALA A 53 3.10 -7.72 -7.43
N VAL A 54 2.16 -8.43 -6.81
CA VAL A 54 2.39 -9.24 -5.61
C VAL A 54 1.63 -10.56 -5.68
N SER A 55 1.97 -11.50 -4.79
CA SER A 55 1.22 -12.76 -4.70
C SER A 55 -0.24 -12.46 -4.32
N ALA A 56 -1.18 -13.16 -4.96
CA ALA A 56 -2.60 -12.99 -4.67
C ALA A 56 -2.94 -13.31 -3.21
N SER A 57 -2.20 -14.25 -2.59
CA SER A 57 -2.33 -14.56 -1.17
C SER A 57 -1.96 -13.38 -0.27
N SER A 58 -0.83 -12.71 -0.53
CA SER A 58 -0.43 -11.54 0.28
C SER A 58 -1.37 -10.36 0.05
N ASN A 59 -1.79 -10.12 -1.19
CA ASN A 59 -2.76 -9.07 -1.50
C ASN A 59 -4.08 -9.26 -0.73
N ARG A 60 -4.65 -10.48 -0.76
CA ARG A 60 -5.90 -10.80 -0.06
C ARG A 60 -5.75 -10.80 1.46
N SER A 61 -4.57 -11.16 1.98
CA SER A 61 -4.25 -11.05 3.40
C SER A 61 -4.15 -9.60 3.85
N LYS A 62 -3.66 -8.69 2.99
CA LYS A 62 -3.59 -7.25 3.27
C LYS A 62 -4.97 -6.60 3.22
N SER A 63 -5.84 -6.98 2.29
CA SER A 63 -7.17 -6.37 2.12
C SER A 63 -7.05 -4.83 2.03
N ASP A 64 -7.79 -4.12 2.88
CA ASP A 64 -7.85 -2.68 3.08
C ASP A 64 -7.07 -2.18 4.30
N GLN A 65 -6.26 -3.06 4.90
CA GLN A 65 -5.52 -2.79 6.11
C GLN A 65 -4.37 -1.79 5.89
N ASP A 66 -4.14 -0.95 6.89
CA ASP A 66 -3.05 0.02 6.93
C ASP A 66 -1.77 -0.58 7.56
N PRO A 67 -0.66 0.18 7.64
CA PRO A 67 0.57 -0.27 8.28
C PRO A 67 0.49 -0.58 9.78
N ALA A 68 -0.56 -0.17 10.49
CA ALA A 68 -0.76 -0.56 11.88
C ALA A 68 -1.28 -1.99 12.01
N GLU A 69 -1.99 -2.47 11.00
CA GLU A 69 -2.58 -3.81 10.98
C GLU A 69 -1.79 -4.81 10.13
N TRP A 70 -1.20 -4.35 9.02
CA TRP A 70 -0.53 -5.21 8.05
C TRP A 70 0.73 -4.59 7.45
N VAL A 71 1.80 -5.39 7.39
CA VAL A 71 3.01 -5.10 6.61
C VAL A 71 3.50 -6.37 5.91
N PRO A 72 4.33 -6.25 4.85
CA PRO A 72 4.97 -7.38 4.21
C PRO A 72 5.66 -8.33 5.19
N THR A 73 5.43 -9.64 5.05
CA THR A 73 6.12 -10.66 5.84
C THR A 73 7.61 -10.73 5.54
N ARG A 74 8.00 -10.32 4.32
CA ARG A 74 9.40 -10.15 3.94
C ARG A 74 9.99 -8.89 4.58
N SER A 75 10.63 -9.05 5.73
CA SER A 75 11.27 -7.97 6.51
C SER A 75 12.17 -7.05 5.69
N ALA A 76 12.93 -7.60 4.73
CA ALA A 76 13.81 -6.85 3.84
C ALA A 76 13.07 -5.82 2.94
N TYR A 77 11.74 -5.91 2.82
CA TYR A 77 10.92 -4.97 2.06
C TYR A 77 10.14 -3.97 2.93
N VAL A 78 10.06 -4.18 4.24
CA VAL A 78 9.22 -3.35 5.15
C VAL A 78 9.61 -1.87 5.09
N CYS A 79 10.91 -1.55 5.12
CA CYS A 79 11.36 -0.16 5.03
C CYS A 79 10.98 0.51 3.71
N THR A 80 11.03 -0.22 2.59
CA THR A 80 10.61 0.29 1.29
C THR A 80 9.09 0.48 1.26
N TYR A 81 8.33 -0.47 1.81
CA TYR A 81 6.87 -0.43 1.90
C TYR A 81 6.38 0.80 2.67
N VAL A 82 6.88 1.03 3.90
CA VAL A 82 6.40 2.17 4.72
C VAL A 82 6.83 3.53 4.16
N ARG A 83 7.99 3.62 3.49
CA ARG A 83 8.41 4.85 2.79
C ARG A 83 7.51 5.13 1.57
N ALA A 84 7.19 4.09 0.80
CA ALA A 84 6.28 4.18 -0.34
C ALA A 84 4.87 4.58 0.10
N TRP A 85 4.38 4.02 1.21
CA TRP A 85 3.10 4.36 1.81
C TRP A 85 3.00 5.85 2.13
N VAL A 86 4.00 6.37 2.86
CA VAL A 86 4.10 7.81 3.19
C VAL A 86 4.17 8.67 1.93
N GLN A 87 4.94 8.25 0.91
CA GLN A 87 5.05 8.98 -0.35
C GLN A 87 3.70 9.09 -1.08
N VAL A 88 2.94 8.00 -1.16
CA VAL A 88 1.62 7.99 -1.80
C VAL A 88 0.66 8.88 -1.02
N LYS A 89 0.53 8.69 0.29
CA LYS A 89 -0.40 9.48 1.12
C LYS A 89 -0.05 10.97 1.08
N TYR A 90 1.23 11.32 1.16
CA TYR A 90 1.70 12.69 1.07
C TYR A 90 1.34 13.34 -0.27
N TYR A 91 1.60 12.66 -1.39
CA TYR A 91 1.31 13.24 -2.71
C TYR A 91 -0.18 13.44 -2.94
N TYR A 92 -0.98 12.46 -2.52
CA TYR A 92 -2.42 12.51 -2.71
C TYR A 92 -3.16 13.30 -1.63
N ASP A 93 -2.46 13.88 -0.66
CA ASP A 93 -3.03 14.65 0.45
C ASP A 93 -4.08 13.82 1.22
N LEU A 94 -3.70 12.58 1.54
CA LEU A 94 -4.49 11.65 2.37
C LEU A 94 -4.07 11.79 3.83
N SER A 95 -5.03 11.72 4.75
CA SER A 95 -4.76 11.73 6.18
C SER A 95 -4.08 10.44 6.64
N VAL A 96 -3.46 10.52 7.82
CA VAL A 96 -2.90 9.36 8.54
C VAL A 96 -3.47 9.41 9.94
N ASP A 97 -4.09 8.32 10.39
CA ASP A 97 -4.65 8.26 11.74
C ASP A 97 -3.56 8.06 12.81
N SER A 98 -3.95 8.05 14.10
CA SER A 98 -2.99 7.96 15.19
C SER A 98 -2.31 6.59 15.30
N ALA A 99 -3.01 5.50 15.00
CA ALA A 99 -2.46 4.15 15.03
C ALA A 99 -1.49 3.95 13.87
N GLU A 100 -1.93 4.32 12.67
CA GLU A 100 -1.14 4.30 11.45
C GLU A 100 0.15 5.11 11.60
N LYS A 101 0.05 6.35 12.11
CA LYS A 101 1.20 7.23 12.33
C LYS A 101 2.20 6.61 13.31
N SER A 102 1.71 5.98 14.37
CA SER A 102 2.55 5.33 15.37
C SER A 102 3.30 4.15 14.76
N ALA A 103 2.62 3.32 13.98
CA ALA A 103 3.21 2.19 13.28
C ALA A 103 4.27 2.65 12.25
N LEU A 104 3.91 3.59 11.38
CA LEU A 104 4.82 4.17 10.39
C LEU A 104 6.09 4.73 11.05
N THR A 105 5.94 5.51 12.13
CA THR A 105 7.07 6.09 12.85
C THR A 105 7.96 5.01 13.46
N SER A 106 7.37 3.97 14.05
CA SER A 106 8.10 2.84 14.64
C SER A 106 8.93 2.09 13.60
N TYR A 107 8.32 1.71 12.46
CA TYR A 107 9.03 1.05 11.38
C TYR A 107 10.14 1.93 10.81
N LEU A 108 9.84 3.21 10.54
CA LEU A 108 10.81 4.15 9.96
C LEU A 108 12.00 4.43 10.86
N ALA A 109 11.84 4.38 12.19
CA ALA A 109 12.94 4.53 13.14
C ALA A 109 13.90 3.33 13.17
N GLY A 110 13.41 2.14 12.77
CA GLY A 110 14.22 0.93 12.59
C GLY A 110 14.82 0.79 11.19
N CYS A 111 14.52 1.74 10.31
CA CYS A 111 15.10 1.90 8.98
C CYS A 111 16.16 3.02 8.98
#